data_AF-A0A7K4M463-F1
#
_entry.id   AF-A0A7K4M463-F1
#
_cell.length_a   1.000
_cell.length_b   1.000
_cell.length_c   1.000
_cell.angle_alpha   90.00
_cell.angle_beta   90.00
_cell.angle_gamma   90.00
#
_symmetry.space_group_name_H-M   'P 1'
#
loop_
_entity.id
_entity.type
_entity.pdbx_description
1 polymer ?
#
loop_
_entity_poly.entity_id
_entity_poly.type
_entity_poly.pdbx_seq_one_letter_code
_entity_poly.pdbx_strand_id
1 'polypeptide(L)'
;MVELTVTPRSSLADRPVRVHVRGLAPSQLVTLLASLTDERGGRFRARAFYRADERGEVDAKRHAALGGDFTGVWPMGLFWFLRPDTLFQRLIKR
;
A
#
# COMPACT_ATOMS: atom_id res chain seq x y z
N MET A 1 1.86 -20.59 -1.21
CA MET A 1 0.72 -19.72 -1.56
C MET A 1 1.05 -18.34 -1.03
N VAL A 2 0.85 -17.28 -1.83
CA VAL A 2 1.10 -15.90 -1.40
C VAL A 2 -0.09 -15.40 -0.59
N GLU A 3 0.16 -14.79 0.57
CA GLU A 3 -0.87 -14.25 1.46
C GLU A 3 -0.62 -12.75 1.69
N LEU A 4 -1.67 -11.93 1.56
CA LEU A 4 -1.67 -10.51 1.90
C LEU A 4 -2.59 -10.30 3.09
N THR A 5 -2.05 -9.82 4.21
CA THR A 5 -2.78 -9.54 5.44
C THR A 5 -2.75 -8.04 5.74
N VAL A 6 -3.91 -7.48 6.05
CA VAL A 6 -4.06 -6.12 6.58
C VAL A 6 -4.70 -6.19 7.96
N THR A 7 -4.05 -5.62 8.98
CA THR A 7 -4.53 -5.70 10.37
C THR A 7 -4.61 -4.32 11.02
N PRO A 8 -5.76 -3.94 11.62
CA PRO A 8 -7.02 -4.69 11.64
C PRO A 8 -7.69 -4.77 10.26
N ARG A 9 -8.62 -5.73 10.08
CA ARG A 9 -9.36 -5.92 8.83
C ARG A 9 -10.25 -4.72 8.48
N SER A 10 -10.75 -4.02 9.50
CA SER A 10 -11.50 -2.77 9.38
C SER A 10 -10.92 -1.77 10.38
N SER A 11 -10.75 -0.53 9.93
CA SER A 11 -10.15 0.54 10.70
C SER A 11 -10.79 1.88 10.31
N LEU A 12 -10.72 2.86 11.21
CA LEU A 12 -11.02 4.24 10.86
C LEU A 12 -9.88 4.81 10.00
N ALA A 13 -10.19 5.80 9.16
CA ALA A 13 -9.23 6.37 8.21
C ALA A 13 -8.01 7.02 8.87
N ASP A 14 -8.15 7.49 10.10
CA ASP A 14 -7.12 8.12 10.93
C ASP A 14 -6.33 7.10 11.78
N ARG A 15 -6.69 5.82 11.74
CA ARG A 15 -6.06 4.77 12.53
C ARG A 15 -5.07 3.95 11.68
N PRO A 16 -3.88 3.65 12.22
CA PRO A 16 -2.88 2.90 11.48
C PRO A 16 -3.34 1.47 11.22
N VAL A 17 -2.97 0.95 10.05
CA VAL A 17 -3.09 -0.48 9.71
C VAL A 17 -1.71 -1.03 9.38
N ARG A 18 -1.50 -2.33 9.61
CA ARG A 18 -0.28 -3.03 9.19
C ARG A 18 -0.57 -3.81 7.93
N VAL A 19 0.24 -3.57 6.89
CA VAL A 19 0.20 -4.31 5.62
C VAL A 19 1.38 -5.28 5.59
N HIS A 20 1.09 -6.58 5.48
CA HIS A 20 2.10 -7.64 5.48
C HIS A 20 1.80 -8.65 4.38
N VAL A 21 2.82 -9.04 3.62
CA VAL A 21 2.76 -10.10 2.62
C VAL A 21 3.68 -11.24 3.02
N ARG A 22 3.23 -12.48 2.86
CA ARG A 22 3.98 -13.70 3.13
C ARG A 22 3.91 -14.67 1.95
N GLY A 23 4.82 -15.64 1.95
CA GLY A 23 4.82 -16.74 0.98
C GLY A 23 5.37 -16.35 -0.39
N LEU A 24 6.15 -15.27 -0.47
CA LEU A 24 6.94 -14.90 -1.65
C LEU A 24 8.22 -15.73 -1.72
N ALA A 25 8.89 -15.74 -2.88
CA ALA A 25 10.26 -16.24 -2.94
C ALA A 25 11.21 -15.26 -2.22
N PRO A 26 12.31 -15.74 -1.60
CA PRO A 26 13.32 -14.87 -1.02
C PRO A 26 13.84 -13.85 -2.04
N SER A 27 14.02 -12.59 -1.61
CA SER A 27 14.46 -11.49 -2.49
C SER A 27 13.56 -11.17 -3.69
N GLN A 28 12.35 -11.72 -3.76
CA GLN A 28 11.39 -11.43 -4.83
C GLN A 28 10.99 -9.96 -4.83
N LEU A 29 11.06 -9.31 -6.00
CA LEU A 29 10.53 -7.97 -6.20
C LEU A 29 9.01 -8.04 -6.40
N VAL A 30 8.28 -7.21 -5.66
CA VAL A 30 6.82 -7.13 -5.72
C VAL A 30 6.36 -5.67 -5.77
N THR A 31 5.17 -5.46 -6.31
CA THR A 31 4.48 -4.17 -6.27
C THR A 31 3.26 -4.31 -5.38
N LEU A 32 3.14 -3.44 -4.37
CA LEU A 32 1.90 -3.27 -3.64
C LEU A 32 1.14 -2.10 -4.25
N LEU A 33 -0.13 -2.32 -4.56
CA LEU A 33 -1.04 -1.32 -5.14
C LEU A 33 -2.24 -1.16 -4.20
N ALA A 34 -2.49 0.07 -3.75
CA ALA A 34 -3.75 0.46 -3.15
C ALA A 34 -4.59 1.21 -4.18
N SER A 35 -5.89 0.92 -4.20
CA SER A 35 -6.88 1.62 -5.00
C SER A 35 -8.08 2.00 -4.15
N LEU A 36 -8.63 3.18 -4.43
CA LEU A 36 -9.81 3.73 -3.76
C LEU A 36 -10.70 4.36 -4.82
N THR A 37 -12.00 4.10 -4.74
CA THR A 37 -13.02 4.84 -5.48
C THR A 37 -13.80 5.69 -4.49
N ASP A 38 -13.84 7.00 -4.70
CA ASP A 38 -14.59 7.92 -3.86
C ASP A 38 -16.10 7.87 -4.14
N GLU A 39 -16.87 8.64 -3.38
CA GLU A 39 -18.34 8.64 -3.48
C GLU A 39 -18.88 9.31 -4.75
N ARG A 40 -18.02 9.98 -5.53
CA ARG A 40 -18.36 10.54 -6.85
C ARG A 40 -17.83 9.66 -7.99
N GLY A 41 -17.31 8.47 -7.69
CA GLY A 41 -16.73 7.54 -8.68
C GLY A 41 -15.29 7.87 -9.07
N GLY A 42 -14.66 8.84 -8.40
CA GLY A 42 -13.27 9.21 -8.59
C GLY A 42 -12.31 8.14 -8.14
N ARG A 43 -11.40 7.72 -9.02
CA ARG A 43 -10.41 6.68 -8.69
C ARG A 43 -9.08 7.28 -8.26
N PHE A 44 -8.56 6.78 -7.15
CA PHE A 44 -7.28 7.14 -6.56
C PHE A 44 -6.42 5.89 -6.41
N ARG A 45 -5.12 6.00 -6.65
CA ARG A 45 -4.17 4.89 -6.53
C ARG A 45 -2.85 5.32 -5.92
N ALA A 46 -2.20 4.39 -5.25
CA ALA A 46 -0.82 4.50 -4.80
C ALA A 46 -0.14 3.15 -5.02
N ARG A 47 1.08 3.16 -5.54
CA ARG A 47 1.92 1.99 -5.74
C ARG A 47 3.29 2.17 -5.10
N ALA A 48 3.80 1.11 -4.51
CA ALA A 48 5.17 1.06 -4.03
C ALA A 48 5.80 -0.29 -4.31
N PHE A 49 7.09 -0.26 -4.63
CA PHE A 49 7.89 -1.44 -4.96
C PHE A 49 8.63 -1.92 -3.71
N TYR A 50 8.59 -3.22 -3.45
CA TYR A 50 9.26 -3.82 -2.31
C TYR A 50 10.06 -5.03 -2.75
N ARG A 51 11.06 -5.39 -1.95
CA ARG A 51 11.78 -6.66 -2.05
C ARG A 51 11.43 -7.50 -0.83
N ALA A 52 11.04 -8.75 -1.07
CA ALA A 52 10.83 -9.71 0.00
C ALA A 52 12.13 -10.01 0.73
N ASP A 53 12.05 -10.22 2.04
CA ASP A 53 13.20 -10.65 2.83
C ASP A 53 13.59 -12.11 2.54
N GLU A 54 14.56 -12.64 3.28
CA GLU A 54 15.02 -14.02 3.15
C GLU A 54 13.93 -15.05 3.49
N ARG A 55 12.90 -14.66 4.24
CA ARG A 55 11.76 -15.50 4.60
C ARG A 55 10.62 -15.40 3.58
N GLY A 56 10.79 -14.60 2.52
CA GLY A 56 9.74 -14.37 1.55
C GLY A 56 8.63 -13.46 2.07
N GLU A 57 8.95 -12.52 2.96
CA GLU A 57 7.99 -11.59 3.56
C GLU A 57 8.23 -10.13 3.16
N VAL A 58 7.15 -9.36 3.06
CA VAL A 58 7.16 -7.89 2.93
C VAL A 58 6.28 -7.27 3.99
N ASP A 59 6.85 -6.61 4.99
CA ASP A 59 6.13 -5.81 5.99
C ASP A 59 6.32 -4.32 5.73
N ALA A 60 5.27 -3.61 5.32
CA ALA A 60 5.34 -2.19 5.00
C ALA A 60 5.76 -1.31 6.19
N LYS A 61 5.63 -1.81 7.43
CA LYS A 61 6.12 -1.11 8.62
C LYS A 61 7.64 -1.15 8.76
N ARG A 62 8.31 -2.16 8.18
CA ARG A 62 9.73 -2.46 8.42
C ARG A 62 10.57 -2.33 7.16
N HIS A 63 10.03 -2.77 6.03
CA HIS A 63 10.75 -2.80 4.76
C HIS A 63 10.54 -1.49 4.01
N ALA A 64 11.63 -0.91 3.52
CA ALA A 64 11.60 0.32 2.75
C ALA A 64 11.01 0.05 1.35
N ALA A 65 10.13 0.95 0.91
CA ALA A 65 9.75 1.03 -0.49
C ALA A 65 10.98 1.44 -1.32
N LEU A 66 11.25 0.69 -2.39
CA LEU A 66 12.36 0.91 -3.32
C LEU A 66 12.03 1.93 -4.41
N GLY A 67 10.74 2.27 -4.59
CA GLY A 67 10.26 3.16 -5.63
C GLY A 67 8.74 3.12 -5.75
N GLY A 68 8.21 3.85 -6.72
CA GLY A 68 6.78 4.03 -6.94
C GLY A 68 6.36 5.46 -6.61
N ASP A 69 5.22 5.63 -5.95
CA ASP A 69 4.73 6.94 -5.53
C ASP A 69 5.45 7.47 -4.29
N PHE A 70 6.20 6.62 -3.58
CA PHE A 70 7.06 6.96 -2.44
C PHE A 70 8.23 5.98 -2.29
N THR A 71 9.24 6.39 -1.52
CA THR A 71 10.43 5.58 -1.17
C THR A 71 10.71 5.65 0.32
N GLY A 72 11.38 4.65 0.88
CA GLY A 72 11.69 4.57 2.31
C GLY A 72 10.62 3.87 3.12
N VAL A 73 10.74 3.91 4.45
CA VAL A 73 9.83 3.21 5.36
C VAL A 73 8.64 4.09 5.68
N TRP A 74 7.51 3.83 5.02
CA TRP A 74 6.24 4.53 5.22
C TRP A 74 5.12 3.51 5.48
N PRO A 75 4.83 3.16 6.74
CA PRO A 75 3.84 2.12 7.06
C PRO A 75 2.45 2.38 6.46
N MET A 76 2.05 3.65 6.42
CA MET A 76 0.78 4.12 5.86
C MET A 76 0.94 4.74 4.45
N GLY A 77 2.09 4.54 3.80
CA GLY A 77 2.42 5.22 2.54
C GLY A 77 1.42 4.93 1.41
N LEU A 78 0.90 3.70 1.33
CA LEU A 78 -0.12 3.32 0.35
C LEU A 78 -1.45 4.09 0.50
N PHE A 79 -1.70 4.71 1.67
CA PHE A 79 -2.88 5.54 1.92
C PHE A 79 -2.57 7.03 1.75
N TRP A 80 -1.44 7.49 2.29
CA TRP A 80 -1.07 8.90 2.26
C TRP A 80 -0.69 9.41 0.87
N PHE A 81 -0.08 8.56 0.06
CA PHE A 81 0.37 8.92 -1.29
C PHE A 81 -0.65 8.55 -2.38
N LEU A 82 -1.92 8.35 -2.02
CA LEU A 82 -3.00 8.18 -3.00
C LEU A 82 -3.08 9.40 -3.91
N ARG A 83 -3.03 9.17 -5.23
CA ARG A 83 -3.17 10.19 -6.26
C ARG A 83 -4.39 9.89 -7.13
N PRO A 84 -5.12 10.92 -7.58
CA PRO A 84 -6.22 10.71 -8.50
C PRO A 84 -5.70 10.23 -9.86
N ASP A 85 -6.47 9.37 -10.52
CA ASP A 85 -6.24 9.00 -11.92
C ASP A 85 -6.47 10.18 -12.87
N THR A 86 -7.38 11.08 -12.50
CA THR A 86 -7.75 12.26 -13.30
C THR A 86 -7.11 13.51 -12.72
N LEU A 87 -6.57 14.37 -13.57
CA LEU A 87 -5.94 15.62 -13.14
C LEU A 87 -6.91 16.50 -12.37
N PHE A 88 -6.38 17.23 -11.38
CA PHE A 88 -7.10 18.22 -10.56
C PHE A 88 -8.29 17.68 -9.74
N GLN A 89 -8.37 16.36 -9.56
CA GLN A 89 -9.42 15.75 -8.75
C GLN A 89 -9.03 15.70 -7.26
N ARG A 90 -9.97 16.08 -6.39
CA ARG A 90 -9.84 15.97 -4.93
C ARG A 90 -10.72 14.83 -4.41
N LEU A 91 -10.20 14.08 -3.46
CA LEU A 91 -10.93 13.00 -2.79
C LEU A 91 -12.10 13.58 -2.00
N ILE A 92 -13.31 13.05 -2.22
CA ILE A 92 -14.52 13.46 -1.52
C ILE A 92 -15.00 12.35 -0.58
N LYS A 93 -15.30 12.72 0.67
CA LYS A 93 -15.93 11.88 1.68
C LYS A 93 -17.10 12.65 2.30
N ARG A 94 -18.29 12.06 2.34
CA ARG A 94 -19.45 12.62 3.06
C ARG A 94 -19.38 12.33 4.56
#